data_AF-A0A401PW26-F1
#
_entry.id   AF-A0A401PW26-F1
#
_cell.length_a   1.000
_cell.length_b   1.000
_cell.length_c   1.000
_cell.angle_alpha   90.00
_cell.angle_beta   90.00
_cell.angle_gamma   90.00
#
_symmetry.space_group_name_H-M   'P 1'
#
loop_
_entity.id
_entity.type
_entity.pdbx_description
1 polymer ?
#
loop_
_entity_poly.entity_id
_entity_poly.type
_entity_poly.pdbx_seq_one_letter_code
_entity_poly.pdbx_strand_id
1 'polypeptide(L)'
;MPLLFCFIQITCFEGFNIKNVHLDKCIRANNENNRISLTECNPDSEQQQWRWDSRLNSIVSLKTERCLTVHKTNEFGTVKLAPCASGHPQAWTCSKRGHLTLEGFSLHLNVKHKTNKVHVSHEKGKLSKWRTFKDKIICTEANHIWQHEGTTEVLVSHPFVMPSKF
;
A
#
# COMPACT_ATOMS: atom_id res chain seq x y z
N MET A 1 -2.64 8.62 36.36
CA MET A 1 -1.31 8.73 35.73
C MET A 1 -1.26 7.81 34.52
N PRO A 2 -1.47 8.30 33.30
CA PRO A 2 -1.13 7.53 32.11
C PRO A 2 0.34 7.76 31.77
N LEU A 3 1.13 6.68 31.78
CA LEU A 3 2.53 6.73 31.41
C LEU A 3 2.67 6.90 29.90
N LEU A 4 3.11 8.10 29.57
CA LEU A 4 3.69 8.57 28.33
C LEU A 4 4.94 7.74 28.00
N PHE A 5 4.88 6.90 26.96
CA PHE A 5 6.06 6.34 26.31
C PHE A 5 5.91 6.38 24.79
N CYS A 6 6.05 7.58 24.23
CA CYS A 6 6.45 7.81 22.85
C CYS A 6 7.57 8.86 22.87
N PHE A 7 8.75 8.48 23.36
CA PHE A 7 9.96 9.34 23.39
C PHE A 7 11.14 8.76 22.62
N ILE A 8 10.88 8.02 21.55
CA ILE A 8 11.85 7.84 20.47
C ILE A 8 11.10 8.20 19.19
N GLN A 9 11.73 8.98 18.29
CA GLN A 9 11.18 9.37 16.98
C GLN A 9 10.97 8.14 16.07
N ILE A 10 10.08 7.25 16.47
CA ILE A 10 9.52 6.21 15.65
C ILE A 10 8.26 6.84 15.10
N THR A 11 8.28 7.22 13.83
CA THR A 11 7.05 7.50 13.11
C THR A 11 6.20 6.23 13.20
N CYS A 12 5.13 6.27 14.00
CA CYS A 12 4.13 5.22 13.96
C CYS A 12 3.50 5.27 12.57
N PHE A 13 3.95 4.38 11.70
CA PHE A 13 3.35 4.24 10.39
C PHE A 13 1.93 3.68 10.56
N GLU A 14 0.91 4.50 10.36
CA GLU A 14 -0.48 4.04 10.37
C GLU A 14 -0.70 3.21 9.11
N GLY A 15 -0.80 1.89 9.28
CA GLY A 15 -1.18 0.98 8.22
C GLY A 15 -2.64 1.15 7.79
N PHE A 16 -3.00 0.47 6.71
CA PHE A 16 -4.38 0.34 6.29
C PHE A 16 -4.74 -1.10 5.99
N ASN A 17 -6.02 -1.43 6.16
CA ASN A 17 -6.58 -2.68 5.67
C ASN A 17 -6.89 -2.58 4.18
N ILE A 18 -6.74 -3.70 3.45
CA ILE A 18 -7.12 -3.80 2.04
C ILE A 18 -8.40 -4.60 1.96
N LYS A 19 -9.52 -3.90 1.75
CA LYS A 19 -10.86 -4.46 1.75
C LYS A 19 -11.37 -4.73 0.34
N ASN A 20 -11.90 -5.92 0.10
CA ASN A 20 -12.69 -6.20 -1.09
C ASN A 20 -14.06 -5.52 -0.95
N VAL A 21 -14.38 -4.60 -1.85
CA VAL A 21 -15.59 -3.76 -1.73
C VAL A 21 -16.88 -4.58 -1.80
N HIS A 22 -16.88 -5.66 -2.59
CA HIS A 22 -18.10 -6.46 -2.79
C HIS A 22 -18.34 -7.47 -1.66
N LEU A 23 -17.28 -8.08 -1.16
CA LEU A 23 -17.37 -9.12 -0.13
C LEU A 23 -17.31 -8.57 1.30
N ASP A 24 -16.91 -7.32 1.47
CA ASP A 24 -16.65 -6.68 2.77
C ASP A 24 -15.63 -7.44 3.64
N LYS A 25 -14.65 -8.06 2.98
CA LYS A 25 -13.57 -8.83 3.62
C LYS A 25 -12.20 -8.26 3.32
N CYS A 26 -11.27 -8.46 4.25
CA CYS A 26 -9.94 -7.86 4.22
C CYS A 26 -8.85 -8.90 3.94
N ILE A 27 -7.80 -8.47 3.26
CA ILE A 27 -6.61 -9.31 3.03
C ILE A 27 -5.83 -9.43 4.34
N ARG A 28 -5.56 -10.68 4.74
CA ARG A 28 -4.74 -11.05 5.90
C ARG A 28 -3.46 -11.75 5.44
N ALA A 29 -2.32 -11.25 5.91
CA ALA A 29 -1.01 -11.88 5.76
C ALA A 29 -0.87 -13.06 6.73
N ASN A 30 -0.42 -14.21 6.23
CA ASN A 30 -0.02 -15.35 7.06
C ASN A 30 1.51 -15.43 7.10
N ASN A 31 2.07 -15.18 8.29
CA ASN A 31 3.50 -15.14 8.54
C ASN A 31 4.17 -16.53 8.50
N GLU A 32 3.44 -17.60 8.78
CA GLU A 32 4.00 -18.96 8.89
C GLU A 32 4.27 -19.59 7.51
N ASN A 33 3.46 -19.27 6.51
CA ASN A 33 3.50 -19.96 5.21
C ASN A 33 3.60 -19.04 4.00
N ASN A 34 3.85 -17.74 4.20
CA ASN A 34 3.95 -16.74 3.13
C ASN A 34 2.71 -16.65 2.23
N ARG A 35 1.53 -17.06 2.72
CA ARG A 35 0.27 -16.94 2.00
C ARG A 35 -0.50 -15.71 2.45
N ILE A 36 -1.48 -15.36 1.63
CA ILE A 36 -2.53 -14.42 2.01
C ILE A 36 -3.86 -15.19 2.10
N SER A 37 -4.77 -14.64 2.87
CA SER A 37 -6.15 -15.12 2.98
C SER A 37 -7.11 -13.94 3.00
N LEU A 38 -8.39 -14.21 2.73
CA LEU A 38 -9.46 -13.23 2.83
C LEU A 38 -10.29 -13.56 4.07
N THR A 39 -10.35 -12.63 5.02
CA THR A 39 -11.02 -12.82 6.34
C THR A 39 -11.95 -11.67 6.65
N GLU A 40 -12.77 -11.82 7.70
CA GLU A 40 -13.50 -10.68 8.25
C GLU A 40 -12.53 -9.54 8.58
N CYS A 41 -12.99 -8.34 8.29
CA CYS A 41 -12.24 -7.11 8.44
C CYS A 41 -12.06 -6.76 9.93
N ASN A 42 -10.80 -6.67 10.37
CA ASN A 42 -10.45 -6.33 11.76
C ASN A 42 -9.36 -5.22 11.77
N PRO A 43 -9.71 -3.97 12.12
CA PRO A 43 -8.75 -2.86 12.23
C PRO A 43 -7.62 -3.13 13.22
N ASP A 44 -7.89 -3.85 14.31
CA ASP A 44 -6.92 -4.11 15.37
C ASP A 44 -5.97 -5.28 15.03
N SER A 45 -6.22 -5.97 13.91
CA SER A 45 -5.38 -7.09 13.48
C SER A 45 -4.13 -6.60 12.75
N GLU A 46 -2.96 -6.71 13.37
CA GLU A 46 -1.65 -6.42 12.74
C GLU A 46 -1.45 -7.18 11.43
N GLN A 47 -2.00 -8.39 11.30
CA GLN A 47 -1.89 -9.22 10.10
C GLN A 47 -2.70 -8.69 8.92
N GLN A 48 -3.60 -7.73 9.16
CA GLN A 48 -4.36 -7.04 8.13
C GLN A 48 -3.86 -5.60 7.91
N GLN A 49 -2.73 -5.23 8.52
CA GLN A 49 -2.12 -3.93 8.32
C GLN A 49 -1.10 -3.94 7.19
N TRP A 50 -1.34 -3.07 6.21
CA TRP A 50 -0.55 -2.93 5.00
C TRP A 50 -0.08 -1.49 4.83
N ARG A 51 0.96 -1.32 4.01
CA ARG A 51 1.39 -0.01 3.53
C ARG A 51 1.60 -0.03 2.03
N TRP A 52 1.44 1.14 1.43
CA TRP A 52 1.89 1.38 0.07
C TRP A 52 3.33 1.88 0.08
N ASP A 53 4.22 1.24 -0.66
CA ASP A 53 5.58 1.72 -0.89
C ASP A 53 5.65 2.36 -2.28
N SER A 54 5.69 3.70 -2.34
CA SER A 54 5.72 4.46 -3.59
C SER A 54 7.02 4.33 -4.37
N ARG A 55 8.13 3.97 -3.71
CA ARG A 55 9.42 3.78 -4.39
C ARG A 55 9.43 2.47 -5.16
N LEU A 56 8.75 1.45 -4.63
CA LEU A 56 8.67 0.12 -5.25
C LEU A 56 7.38 -0.09 -6.06
N ASN A 57 6.42 0.83 -5.98
CA ASN A 57 5.02 0.64 -6.39
C ASN A 57 4.42 -0.64 -5.80
N SER A 58 4.74 -0.96 -4.55
CA SER A 58 4.37 -2.24 -3.95
C SER A 58 3.49 -2.11 -2.72
N ILE A 59 2.77 -3.19 -2.42
CA ILE A 59 1.95 -3.31 -1.22
C ILE A 59 2.72 -4.18 -0.24
N VAL A 60 3.07 -3.62 0.92
CA VAL A 60 3.90 -4.28 1.93
C VAL A 60 3.06 -4.62 3.15
N SER A 61 3.17 -5.85 3.64
CA SER A 61 2.60 -6.26 4.92
C SER A 61 3.44 -5.68 6.05
N LEU A 62 2.82 -4.90 6.95
CA LEU A 62 3.53 -4.36 8.12
C LEU A 62 3.94 -5.48 9.10
N LYS A 63 3.21 -6.60 9.12
CA LYS A 63 3.52 -7.71 10.03
C LYS A 63 4.77 -8.50 9.61
N THR A 64 5.03 -8.59 8.32
CA THR A 64 6.07 -9.49 7.76
C THR A 64 7.15 -8.75 7.00
N GLU A 65 6.97 -7.46 6.70
CA GLU A 65 7.82 -6.67 5.79
C GLU A 65 7.98 -7.31 4.40
N ARG A 66 6.98 -8.09 3.98
CA ARG A 66 6.95 -8.79 2.69
C ARG A 66 5.93 -8.15 1.77
N CYS A 67 6.22 -8.21 0.48
CA CYS A 67 5.41 -7.59 -0.56
C CYS A 67 4.34 -8.56 -1.08
N LEU A 68 3.21 -7.99 -1.49
CA LEU A 68 2.14 -8.69 -2.19
C LEU A 68 2.59 -8.98 -3.62
N THR A 69 2.85 -10.25 -3.92
CA THR A 69 3.55 -10.66 -5.13
C THR A 69 2.73 -11.68 -5.93
N VAL A 70 2.64 -11.47 -7.24
CA VAL A 70 2.04 -12.43 -8.17
C VAL A 70 3.06 -13.53 -8.46
N HIS A 71 2.75 -14.78 -8.12
CA HIS A 71 3.68 -15.89 -8.34
C HIS A 71 3.77 -16.33 -9.80
N LYS A 72 2.64 -16.32 -10.52
CA LYS A 72 2.55 -16.63 -11.95
C LYS A 72 1.81 -15.48 -12.63
N THR A 73 2.48 -14.76 -13.51
CA THR A 73 1.95 -13.56 -14.19
C THR A 73 1.11 -13.94 -15.41
N ASN A 74 0.10 -14.76 -15.17
CA ASN A 74 -0.88 -15.19 -16.17
C ASN A 74 -2.28 -15.19 -15.55
N GLU A 75 -3.30 -15.45 -16.36
CA GLU A 75 -4.66 -15.53 -15.87
C GLU A 75 -4.80 -16.63 -14.79
N PHE A 76 -5.50 -16.29 -13.70
CA PHE A 76 -5.63 -17.10 -12.50
C PHE A 76 -4.34 -17.30 -11.70
N GLY A 77 -3.33 -16.47 -11.95
CA GLY A 77 -2.10 -16.38 -11.19
C GLY A 77 -2.34 -16.22 -9.69
N THR A 78 -1.62 -16.99 -8.88
CA THR A 78 -1.73 -16.94 -7.42
C THR A 78 -0.96 -15.75 -6.85
N VAL A 79 -1.49 -15.16 -5.78
CA VAL A 79 -0.86 -14.05 -5.06
C VAL A 79 -0.35 -14.56 -3.71
N LYS A 80 0.88 -14.20 -3.35
CA LYS A 80 1.57 -14.65 -2.12
C LYS A 80 2.42 -13.52 -1.55
N LEU A 81 3.02 -13.77 -0.38
CA LEU A 81 4.03 -12.88 0.20
C LEU A 81 5.43 -13.29 -0.29
N ALA A 82 6.21 -12.33 -0.79
CA ALA A 82 7.61 -12.55 -1.17
C ALA A 82 8.51 -11.42 -0.64
N PRO A 83 9.85 -11.58 -0.64
CA PRO A 83 10.74 -10.48 -0.32
C PRO A 83 10.48 -9.32 -1.30
N CYS A 84 10.44 -8.11 -0.77
CA CYS A 84 10.25 -6.92 -1.58
C CYS A 84 11.44 -6.69 -2.52
N ALA A 85 11.14 -6.41 -3.77
CA ALA A 85 12.07 -6.02 -4.82
C ALA A 85 11.34 -5.08 -5.79
N SER A 86 12.09 -4.28 -6.54
CA SER A 86 11.53 -3.36 -7.52
C SER A 86 10.97 -4.10 -8.73
N GLY A 87 9.87 -3.57 -9.28
CA GLY A 87 9.27 -4.06 -10.52
C GLY A 87 8.48 -5.36 -10.37
N HIS A 88 8.39 -6.10 -11.46
CA HIS A 88 7.60 -7.33 -11.52
C HIS A 88 8.21 -8.44 -10.64
N PRO A 89 7.37 -9.32 -10.05
CA PRO A 89 5.92 -9.42 -10.20
C PRO A 89 5.15 -8.83 -8.99
N GLN A 90 5.60 -7.69 -8.47
CA GLN A 90 5.04 -7.05 -7.26
C GLN A 90 4.88 -5.53 -7.35
N ALA A 91 5.07 -4.96 -8.54
CA ALA A 91 4.73 -3.58 -8.84
C ALA A 91 3.26 -3.50 -9.28
N TRP A 92 2.49 -2.67 -8.58
CA TRP A 92 1.06 -2.51 -8.75
C TRP A 92 0.73 -1.09 -9.20
N THR A 93 -0.43 -0.92 -9.80
CA THR A 93 -1.02 0.38 -10.10
C THR A 93 -2.46 0.41 -9.62
N CYS A 94 -2.93 1.59 -9.22
CA CYS A 94 -4.31 1.79 -8.82
C CYS A 94 -5.09 2.58 -9.85
N SER A 95 -6.36 2.20 -10.04
CA SER A 95 -7.32 3.02 -10.79
C SER A 95 -8.29 3.76 -9.86
N LYS A 96 -8.89 4.85 -10.36
CA LYS A 96 -9.96 5.59 -9.66
C LYS A 96 -11.16 4.71 -9.25
N ARG A 97 -11.36 3.60 -9.96
CA ARG A 97 -12.44 2.62 -9.71
C ARG A 97 -12.11 1.61 -8.61
N GLY A 98 -10.90 1.64 -8.04
CA GLY A 98 -10.46 0.73 -6.98
C GLY A 98 -9.84 -0.58 -7.48
N HIS A 99 -9.45 -0.67 -8.76
CA HIS A 99 -8.71 -1.84 -9.23
C HIS A 99 -7.22 -1.71 -8.90
N LEU A 100 -6.65 -2.78 -8.34
CA LEU A 100 -5.22 -3.02 -8.24
C LEU A 100 -4.78 -3.86 -9.44
N THR A 101 -3.88 -3.31 -10.26
CA THR A 101 -3.43 -3.95 -11.50
C THR A 101 -1.94 -4.18 -11.41
N LEU A 102 -1.49 -5.41 -11.69
CA LEU A 102 -0.07 -5.69 -11.86
C LEU A 102 0.44 -4.82 -13.02
N GLU A 103 1.43 -3.97 -12.74
CA GLU A 103 2.05 -3.11 -13.74
C GLU A 103 2.45 -3.95 -14.96
N GLY A 104 2.37 -3.43 -16.19
CA GLY A 104 2.77 -4.15 -17.40
C GLY A 104 1.94 -5.38 -17.84
N PHE A 105 1.05 -5.94 -17.01
CA PHE A 105 0.43 -7.26 -17.28
C PHE A 105 -1.09 -7.27 -17.50
N SER A 106 -1.80 -6.13 -17.45
CA SER A 106 -3.28 -6.07 -17.58
C SER A 106 -4.02 -7.10 -16.71
N LEU A 107 -3.42 -7.46 -15.57
CA LEU A 107 -3.89 -8.47 -14.63
C LEU A 107 -4.30 -7.79 -13.34
N HIS A 108 -5.57 -7.97 -12.94
CA HIS A 108 -6.16 -7.30 -11.78
C HIS A 108 -6.25 -8.24 -10.59
N LEU A 109 -5.96 -7.73 -9.40
CA LEU A 109 -6.22 -8.46 -8.16
C LEU A 109 -7.72 -8.75 -8.05
N ASN A 110 -8.08 -10.01 -7.89
CA ASN A 110 -9.45 -10.49 -7.94
C ASN A 110 -9.67 -11.60 -6.90
N VAL A 111 -10.94 -11.85 -6.56
CA VAL A 111 -11.34 -12.94 -5.68
C VAL A 111 -12.07 -13.98 -6.50
N LYS A 112 -11.63 -15.24 -6.42
CA LYS A 112 -12.28 -16.35 -7.11
C LYS A 112 -13.60 -16.66 -6.41
N HIS A 113 -14.70 -16.51 -7.14
CA HIS A 113 -16.05 -16.81 -6.67
C HIS A 113 -16.12 -18.21 -6.02
N LYS A 114 -16.99 -18.36 -5.00
CA LYS A 114 -17.16 -19.54 -4.12
C LYS A 114 -15.99 -19.88 -3.18
N THR A 115 -14.74 -19.71 -3.61
CA THR A 115 -13.57 -20.14 -2.82
C THR A 115 -12.94 -19.03 -1.99
N ASN A 116 -13.28 -17.77 -2.26
CA ASN A 116 -12.67 -16.58 -1.66
C ASN A 116 -11.14 -16.50 -1.80
N LYS A 117 -10.56 -17.28 -2.74
CA LYS A 117 -9.13 -17.26 -3.02
C LYS A 117 -8.76 -16.02 -3.83
N VAL A 118 -7.76 -15.29 -3.34
CA VAL A 118 -7.22 -14.13 -4.05
C VAL A 118 -6.30 -14.60 -5.19
N HIS A 119 -6.49 -14.05 -6.37
CA HIS A 119 -5.74 -14.36 -7.59
C HIS A 119 -5.65 -13.12 -8.48
N VAL A 120 -4.99 -13.23 -9.63
CA VAL A 120 -5.06 -12.21 -10.69
C VAL A 120 -5.83 -12.69 -11.92
N SER A 121 -6.59 -11.80 -12.55
CA SER A 121 -7.38 -12.09 -13.76
C SER A 121 -7.50 -10.83 -14.63
N HIS A 122 -7.78 -11.01 -15.93
CA HIS A 122 -8.08 -9.90 -16.83
C HIS A 122 -9.45 -9.25 -16.55
N GLU A 123 -10.30 -9.88 -15.74
CA GLU A 123 -11.65 -9.40 -15.44
C GLU A 123 -11.68 -8.16 -14.52
N LYS A 124 -12.49 -7.17 -14.90
CA LYS A 124 -12.76 -5.94 -14.13
C LYS A 124 -14.15 -5.93 -13.46
N GLY A 125 -14.51 -7.04 -12.83
CA GLY A 125 -15.79 -7.21 -12.15
C GLY A 125 -15.91 -6.56 -10.76
N LYS A 126 -17.02 -6.85 -10.06
CA LYS A 126 -17.23 -6.39 -8.66
C LYS A 126 -16.19 -6.95 -7.69
N LEU A 127 -15.74 -8.20 -7.92
CA LEU A 127 -14.78 -8.90 -7.08
C LEU A 127 -13.32 -8.42 -7.23
N SER A 128 -13.02 -7.56 -8.22
CA SER A 128 -11.69 -6.97 -8.41
C SER A 128 -11.58 -5.52 -7.92
N LYS A 129 -12.53 -5.07 -7.07
CA LYS A 129 -12.52 -3.74 -6.47
C LYS A 129 -12.04 -3.80 -5.03
N TRP A 130 -11.03 -2.99 -4.72
CA TRP A 130 -10.33 -2.94 -3.44
C TRP A 130 -10.20 -1.50 -2.96
N ARG A 131 -10.42 -1.28 -1.66
CA ARG A 131 -10.32 0.02 -1.01
C ARG A 131 -9.81 -0.13 0.41
N THR A 132 -9.37 0.97 1.01
CA THR A 132 -9.10 1.03 2.44
C THR A 132 -10.41 1.07 3.23
N PHE A 133 -10.34 0.95 4.56
CA PHE A 133 -11.53 1.18 5.40
C PHE A 133 -12.11 2.59 5.28
N LYS A 134 -11.25 3.58 5.04
CA LYS A 134 -11.64 4.98 4.83
C LYS A 134 -12.21 5.21 3.41
N ASP A 135 -12.58 4.14 2.71
CA ASP A 135 -13.07 4.10 1.32
C ASP A 135 -12.11 4.73 0.30
N LYS A 136 -10.82 4.84 0.63
CA LYS A 136 -9.81 5.42 -0.26
C LYS A 136 -9.24 4.38 -1.22
N ILE A 137 -8.65 4.87 -2.32
CA ILE A 137 -7.88 4.03 -3.25
C ILE A 137 -6.58 3.63 -2.57
N ILE A 138 -6.13 2.38 -2.75
CA ILE A 138 -4.96 1.86 -2.03
C ILE A 138 -3.69 2.72 -2.21
N CYS A 139 -3.41 3.15 -3.44
CA CYS A 139 -2.21 3.94 -3.74
C CYS A 139 -2.29 5.40 -3.28
N THR A 140 -3.45 5.93 -2.85
CA THR A 140 -3.51 7.32 -2.37
C THR A 140 -2.94 7.49 -0.97
N GLU A 141 -2.85 6.40 -0.20
CA GLU A 141 -2.23 6.43 1.13
C GLU A 141 -0.70 6.57 1.06
N ALA A 142 -0.11 6.54 -0.14
CA ALA A 142 1.29 6.88 -0.39
C ALA A 142 1.66 8.31 0.04
N ASN A 143 0.69 9.22 0.03
CA ASN A 143 0.93 10.67 0.08
C ASN A 143 1.13 11.25 1.49
N HIS A 144 1.13 10.42 2.54
CA HIS A 144 1.40 10.89 3.92
C HIS A 144 2.84 10.66 4.39
N ILE A 145 3.69 10.10 3.53
CA ILE A 145 5.14 10.01 3.76
C ILE A 145 5.77 11.02 2.80
N TRP A 146 6.73 11.83 3.27
CA TRP A 146 7.48 12.89 2.54
C TRP A 146 6.98 14.35 2.63
N GLN A 147 6.43 14.79 3.77
CA GLN A 147 6.42 16.23 4.12
C GLN A 147 7.26 16.59 5.36
N HIS A 148 8.19 15.72 5.76
CA HIS A 148 9.26 16.08 6.70
C HIS A 148 10.63 15.76 6.12
N GLU A 149 10.92 16.31 4.95
CA GLU A 149 12.30 16.56 4.53
C GLU A 149 12.30 17.68 3.50
N GLY A 150 12.79 18.86 3.91
CA GLY A 150 13.16 19.95 3.00
C GLY A 150 12.29 21.21 3.05
N THR A 151 12.42 22.04 4.09
CA THR A 151 12.40 23.51 3.93
C THR A 151 13.06 24.19 5.12
N THR A 152 14.37 24.39 5.05
CA THR A 152 15.07 25.40 5.85
C THR A 152 15.67 26.40 4.88
N GLU A 153 14.85 27.18 4.19
CA GLU A 153 15.26 28.49 3.70
C GLU A 153 15.06 29.47 4.85
N VAL A 154 16.09 29.64 5.68
CA VAL A 154 16.17 30.80 6.58
C VAL A 154 16.68 31.96 5.74
N LEU A 155 15.76 32.89 5.47
CA LEU A 155 16.03 34.23 4.98
C LEU A 155 17.10 34.88 5.88
N VAL A 156 18.34 34.93 5.40
CA VAL A 156 19.32 35.87 5.94
C VAL A 156 19.01 37.24 5.32
N SER A 157 18.63 38.14 6.23
CA SER A 157 18.41 39.56 6.06
C SER A 157 19.30 40.25 5.00
N HIS A 158 18.67 40.94 4.06
CA HIS A 158 19.30 41.98 3.25
C HIS A 158 19.66 43.20 4.12
N PRO A 159 20.87 43.78 3.96
CA PRO A 159 21.04 45.21 4.02
C PRO A 159 21.25 45.80 2.61
N PHE A 160 20.50 46.87 2.36
CA PHE A 160 20.63 47.80 1.24
C PHE A 160 22.08 48.22 0.99
N VAL A 161 22.59 48.01 -0.23
CA VAL A 161 23.67 48.84 -0.83
C VAL A 161 23.37 49.01 -2.31
N MET A 162 23.05 50.24 -2.73
CA MET A 162 22.94 50.61 -4.15
C MET A 162 24.34 50.71 -4.78
N PRO A 163 24.53 50.29 -6.04
CA PRO A 163 25.69 50.69 -6.82
C PRO A 163 25.44 52.05 -7.49
N SER A 164 26.25 53.06 -7.18
CA SER A 164 26.35 54.30 -7.95
C SER A 164 26.93 54.01 -9.34
N LYS A 165 26.22 54.41 -10.39
CA LYS A 165 26.74 54.50 -11.76
C LYS A 165 27.11 55.96 -12.04
N PHE A 166 28.37 56.17 -12.45
CA PHE A 166 29.02 57.38 -12.98
C PHE A 166 29.09 58.62 -12.08
#